data_AF-A0A7Y5U1K1-F1
#
_entry.id   AF-A0A7Y5U1K1-F1
#
_cell.length_a   1.000
_cell.length_b   1.000
_cell.length_c   1.000
_cell.angle_alpha   90.00
_cell.angle_beta   90.00
_cell.angle_gamma   90.00
#
_symmetry.space_group_name_H-M   'P 1'
#
loop_
_entity.id
_entity.type
_entity.pdbx_description
1 polymer ?
#
loop_
_entity_poly.entity_id
_entity_poly.type
_entity_poly.pdbx_seq_one_letter_code
_entity_poly.pdbx_strand_id
1 'polypeptide(L)'
;MANPVRIGICVPTIGEEATRQFLDAWTPHWRQQACRFHVHVFLHEDRPRRSLDPGDRPFPLTHTAHEDISRVLGDREWIIPRGTGASRSFPMYLAWKAGCDYIVTLDYDCYPEEGRGDAFLERHLESFSRDRWFRTIAGDEPRGVPYERLGRLAVRLNHGLWSEVPDLDGPTSLVRLRDARAVALRPGHEVVPPGMAFPL
;
A
#
# COMPACT_ATOMS: atom_id res chain seq x y z
N MET A 1 21.61 -10.82 -13.91
CA MET A 1 20.74 -10.59 -12.73
C MET A 1 19.60 -9.72 -13.22
N ALA A 2 18.33 -10.08 -12.96
CA ALA A 2 17.21 -9.21 -13.29
C ALA A 2 17.35 -7.89 -12.50
N ASN A 3 16.97 -6.76 -13.10
CA ASN A 3 16.97 -5.49 -12.38
C ASN A 3 16.02 -5.58 -11.17
N PRO A 4 16.42 -5.04 -10.00
CA PRO A 4 15.53 -4.98 -8.85
C PRO A 4 14.23 -4.23 -9.20
N VAL A 5 13.09 -4.75 -8.73
CA VAL A 5 11.78 -4.13 -8.95
C VAL A 5 11.71 -2.82 -8.16
N ARG A 6 11.28 -1.74 -8.79
CA ARG A 6 11.20 -0.40 -8.19
C ARG A 6 9.86 -0.22 -7.49
N ILE A 7 9.89 0.01 -6.18
CA ILE A 7 8.69 0.17 -5.36
C ILE A 7 8.61 1.59 -4.84
N GLY A 8 7.50 2.29 -5.13
CA GLY A 8 7.19 3.58 -4.55
C GLY A 8 6.31 3.42 -3.30
N ILE A 9 6.84 3.68 -2.12
CA ILE A 9 6.07 3.68 -0.87
C ILE A 9 5.51 5.09 -0.65
N CYS A 10 4.21 5.27 -0.79
CA CYS A 10 3.53 6.56 -0.72
C CYS A 10 2.86 6.72 0.64
N VAL A 11 3.24 7.77 1.37
CA VAL A 11 2.80 7.98 2.75
C VAL A 11 2.29 9.40 2.89
N PRO A 12 0.96 9.63 2.99
CA PRO A 12 0.45 10.91 3.47
C PRO A 12 0.73 11.02 4.98
N THR A 13 1.03 12.20 5.49
CA THR A 13 1.28 12.41 6.92
C THR A 13 0.83 13.78 7.40
N ILE A 14 0.48 13.86 8.70
CA ILE A 14 0.23 15.10 9.41
C ILE A 14 1.09 15.24 10.68
N GLY A 15 2.02 14.33 10.98
CA GLY A 15 2.73 14.37 12.28
C GLY A 15 4.17 13.88 12.20
N GLU A 16 5.12 14.68 12.68
CA GLU A 16 6.56 14.34 12.64
C GLU A 16 6.87 13.07 13.42
N GLU A 17 6.46 12.99 14.68
CA GLU A 17 6.79 11.87 15.57
C GLU A 17 6.26 10.53 15.03
N ALA A 18 4.98 10.47 14.67
CA ALA A 18 4.38 9.27 14.09
C ALA A 18 5.06 8.89 12.77
N THR A 19 5.41 9.87 11.93
CA THR A 19 6.15 9.61 10.69
C THR A 19 7.52 9.00 10.96
N ARG A 20 8.26 9.51 11.95
CA ARG A 20 9.57 8.97 12.32
C ARG A 20 9.43 7.54 12.83
N GLN A 21 8.48 7.29 13.73
CA GLN A 21 8.20 5.94 14.24
C GLN A 21 7.85 4.96 13.13
N PHE A 22 6.99 5.36 12.18
CA PHE A 22 6.67 4.55 11.00
C PHE A 22 7.90 4.25 10.15
N LEU A 23 8.70 5.27 9.82
CA LEU A 23 9.89 5.09 9.00
C LEU A 23 10.90 4.19 9.70
N ASP A 24 11.12 4.38 11.00
CA ASP A 24 12.04 3.57 11.80
C ASP A 24 11.57 2.11 11.90
N ALA A 25 10.26 1.87 12.06
CA ALA A 25 9.67 0.54 12.12
C ALA A 25 9.78 -0.22 10.78
N TRP A 26 9.54 0.44 9.65
CA TRP A 26 9.60 -0.21 8.34
C TRP A 26 11.00 -0.33 7.74
N THR A 27 11.94 0.53 8.14
CA THR A 27 13.31 0.57 7.59
C THR A 27 14.01 -0.79 7.62
N PRO A 28 14.04 -1.55 8.73
CA PRO A 28 14.68 -2.86 8.77
C PRO A 28 14.13 -3.82 7.71
N HIS A 29 12.81 -3.84 7.54
CA HIS A 29 12.12 -4.75 6.62
C HIS A 29 12.43 -4.43 5.16
N TRP A 30 12.43 -3.15 4.78
CA TRP A 30 12.81 -2.75 3.42
C TRP A 30 14.29 -3.02 3.13
N ARG A 31 15.17 -2.83 4.12
CA ARG A 31 16.60 -3.14 3.97
C ARG A 31 16.86 -4.62 3.76
N GLN A 32 16.16 -5.51 4.47
CA GLN A 32 16.29 -6.95 4.27
C GLN A 32 15.90 -7.39 2.86
N GLN A 33 14.99 -6.64 2.21
CA GLN A 33 14.50 -6.95 0.87
C GLN A 33 15.22 -6.19 -0.25
N ALA A 34 16.29 -5.42 0.06
CA ALA A 34 16.99 -4.56 -0.88
C ALA A 34 17.65 -5.30 -2.06
N CYS A 35 17.90 -6.61 -1.95
CA CYS A 35 18.40 -7.44 -3.06
C CYS A 35 17.33 -7.74 -4.12
N ARG A 36 16.04 -7.61 -3.77
CA ARG A 36 14.89 -7.86 -4.65
C ARG A 36 14.19 -6.56 -5.07
N PHE A 37 14.12 -5.60 -4.14
CA PHE A 37 13.35 -4.38 -4.31
C PHE A 37 14.21 -3.13 -4.13
N HIS A 38 14.04 -2.16 -5.02
CA HIS A 38 14.54 -0.81 -4.83
C HIS A 38 13.41 0.08 -4.32
N VAL A 39 13.40 0.31 -3.01
CA VAL A 39 12.38 1.12 -2.32
C VAL A 39 12.72 2.60 -2.41
N HIS A 40 11.75 3.41 -2.86
CA HIS A 40 11.78 4.87 -2.80
C HIS A 40 10.53 5.32 -2.04
N VAL A 41 10.73 6.06 -0.94
CA VAL A 41 9.63 6.61 -0.14
C VAL A 41 9.22 7.99 -0.66
N PHE A 42 7.93 8.16 -0.91
CA PHE A 42 7.28 9.41 -1.28
C PHE A 42 6.41 9.86 -0.09
N LEU A 43 6.97 10.75 0.72
CA LEU A 43 6.33 11.30 1.90
C LEU A 43 5.62 12.62 1.53
N HIS A 44 4.33 12.71 1.83
CA HIS A 44 3.55 13.92 1.62
C HIS A 44 2.97 14.44 2.91
N GLU A 45 3.49 15.57 3.39
CA GLU A 45 2.94 16.30 4.50
C GLU A 45 1.69 17.04 4.05
N ASP A 46 0.52 16.70 4.61
CA ASP A 46 -0.76 17.35 4.32
C ASP A 46 -0.86 18.71 5.04
N ARG A 47 0.12 19.58 4.77
CA ARG A 47 0.28 20.94 5.28
C ARG A 47 0.68 21.91 4.16
N PRO A 48 0.49 23.23 4.35
CA PRO A 48 0.90 24.23 3.37
C PRO A 48 2.37 24.15 2.94
N ARG A 49 3.26 23.85 3.90
CA ARG A 49 4.72 23.76 3.69
C ARG A 49 5.28 22.58 4.48
N ARG A 50 6.45 22.10 4.04
CA ARG A 50 7.23 21.09 4.75
C ARG A 50 7.69 21.67 6.09
N SER A 51 7.35 20.96 7.17
CA SER A 51 7.73 21.33 8.53
C SER A 51 8.34 20.15 9.29
N LEU A 52 8.07 18.92 8.87
CA LEU A 52 8.63 17.73 9.50
C LEU A 52 10.05 17.43 9.01
N ASP A 53 10.89 16.93 9.91
CA ASP A 53 12.16 16.32 9.55
C ASP A 53 12.06 14.78 9.59
N PRO A 54 12.10 14.10 8.41
CA PRO A 54 12.02 12.65 8.36
C PRO A 54 13.29 11.98 8.88
N GLY A 55 14.36 12.72 9.19
CA GLY A 55 15.65 12.18 9.61
C GLY A 55 16.46 11.56 8.47
N ASP A 56 17.68 11.13 8.78
CA ASP A 56 18.52 10.40 7.82
C ASP A 56 17.94 9.02 7.53
N ARG A 57 17.87 8.67 6.23
CA ARG A 57 17.27 7.41 5.76
C ARG A 57 18.22 6.65 4.82
N PRO A 58 18.27 5.31 4.93
CA PRO A 58 19.13 4.48 4.09
C PRO A 58 18.51 4.20 2.69
N PHE A 59 17.48 4.93 2.30
CA PHE A 59 16.77 4.81 1.02
C PHE A 59 16.43 6.20 0.48
N PRO A 60 16.23 6.33 -0.85
CA PRO A 60 15.73 7.57 -1.43
C PRO A 60 14.39 7.99 -0.81
N LEU A 61 14.31 9.24 -0.40
CA LEU A 61 13.10 9.84 0.17
C LEU A 61 12.77 11.15 -0.56
N THR A 62 11.57 11.22 -1.12
CA THR A 62 11.00 12.46 -1.67
C THR A 62 9.98 13.00 -0.69
N HIS A 63 10.30 14.13 -0.05
CA HIS A 63 9.45 14.80 0.91
C HIS A 63 8.76 16.01 0.25
N THR A 64 7.43 16.05 0.31
CA THR A 64 6.60 17.11 -0.28
C THR A 64 5.52 17.62 0.68
N ALA A 65 4.96 18.79 0.38
CA ALA A 65 3.81 19.41 1.03
C ALA A 65 2.91 20.11 -0.01
N HIS A 66 1.89 20.86 0.39
CA HIS A 66 0.93 21.48 -0.55
C HIS A 66 1.59 22.41 -1.56
N GLU A 67 2.59 23.20 -1.16
CA GLU A 67 3.34 24.07 -2.08
C GLU A 67 3.97 23.31 -3.26
N ASP A 68 4.32 22.03 -3.04
CA ASP A 68 4.89 21.18 -4.08
C ASP A 68 3.81 20.69 -5.06
N ILE A 69 2.55 20.52 -4.60
CA ILE A 69 1.41 20.23 -5.48
C ILE A 69 1.25 21.38 -6.47
N SER A 70 1.17 22.62 -5.97
CA SER A 70 1.02 23.82 -6.79
C SER A 70 2.18 23.95 -7.78
N ARG A 71 3.41 23.67 -7.34
CA ARG A 71 4.60 23.74 -8.19
C ARG A 71 4.62 22.68 -9.30
N VAL A 72 4.13 21.47 -9.01
CA VAL A 72 4.18 20.33 -9.95
C VAL A 72 2.97 20.30 -10.89
N LEU A 73 1.79 20.67 -10.43
CA LEU A 73 0.52 20.55 -11.16
C LEU A 73 -0.03 21.89 -11.66
N GLY A 74 0.42 23.02 -11.13
CA GLY A 74 -0.03 24.35 -11.55
C GLY A 74 -1.54 24.51 -11.42
N ASP A 75 -2.19 24.87 -12.52
CA ASP A 75 -3.63 25.05 -12.66
C ASP A 75 -4.46 23.77 -12.40
N ARG A 76 -3.82 22.61 -12.35
CA ARG A 76 -4.45 21.31 -12.08
C ARG A 76 -4.34 20.86 -10.63
N GLU A 77 -3.84 21.70 -9.72
CA GLU A 77 -3.67 21.30 -8.32
C GLU A 77 -4.96 20.81 -7.63
N TRP A 78 -6.12 21.27 -8.12
CA TRP A 78 -7.44 20.92 -7.58
C TRP A 78 -7.77 19.43 -7.65
N ILE A 79 -7.05 18.64 -8.47
CA ILE A 79 -7.25 17.19 -8.55
C ILE A 79 -6.72 16.44 -7.32
N ILE A 80 -5.90 17.10 -6.49
CA ILE A 80 -5.36 16.54 -5.25
C ILE A 80 -6.14 17.13 -4.06
N PRO A 81 -6.98 16.32 -3.39
CA PRO A 81 -7.65 16.74 -2.16
C PRO A 81 -6.64 17.05 -1.05
N ARG A 82 -6.94 18.05 -0.23
CA ARG A 82 -6.16 18.45 0.96
C ARG A 82 -6.95 18.16 2.23
N GLY A 83 -6.27 17.87 3.34
CA GLY A 83 -6.90 17.61 4.63
C GLY A 83 -7.69 16.31 4.70
N THR A 84 -7.38 15.35 3.83
CA THR A 84 -8.08 14.05 3.76
C THR A 84 -7.09 12.95 3.41
N GLY A 85 -7.43 11.70 3.70
CA GLY A 85 -6.63 10.54 3.30
C GLY A 85 -6.39 10.45 1.78
N ALA A 86 -7.22 11.11 0.96
CA ALA A 86 -7.05 11.17 -0.49
C ALA A 86 -5.87 12.05 -0.94
N SER A 87 -5.24 12.81 -0.04
CA SER A 87 -3.98 13.53 -0.32
C SER A 87 -2.85 12.58 -0.77
N ARG A 88 -2.96 11.27 -0.44
CA ARG A 88 -2.09 10.19 -0.96
C ARG A 88 -2.00 10.13 -2.49
N SER A 89 -2.99 10.67 -3.21
CA SER A 89 -2.96 10.72 -4.67
C SER A 89 -1.73 11.46 -5.22
N PHE A 90 -1.19 12.44 -4.49
CA PHE A 90 -0.01 13.18 -4.94
C PHE A 90 1.31 12.38 -4.85
N PRO A 91 1.70 11.80 -3.70
CA PRO A 91 2.88 10.93 -3.67
C PRO A 91 2.74 9.72 -4.62
N MET A 92 1.53 9.18 -4.81
CA MET A 92 1.29 8.13 -5.82
C MET A 92 1.56 8.63 -7.24
N TYR A 93 1.09 9.83 -7.59
CA TYR A 93 1.40 10.44 -8.88
C TYR A 93 2.91 10.65 -9.08
N LEU A 94 3.63 11.09 -8.05
CA LEU A 94 5.08 11.25 -8.11
C LEU A 94 5.81 9.91 -8.27
N ALA A 95 5.39 8.87 -7.56
CA ALA A 95 5.94 7.52 -7.70
C ALA A 95 5.74 6.97 -9.12
N TRP A 96 4.54 7.14 -9.69
CA TRP A 96 4.28 6.79 -11.09
C TRP A 96 5.21 7.56 -12.04
N LYS A 97 5.35 8.88 -11.86
CA LYS A 97 6.26 9.70 -12.68
C LYS A 97 7.73 9.31 -12.52
N ALA A 98 8.14 8.82 -11.35
CA ALA A 98 9.49 8.34 -11.11
C ALA A 98 9.78 6.98 -11.79
N GLY A 99 8.76 6.34 -12.38
CA GLY A 99 8.89 5.04 -13.04
C GLY A 99 9.00 3.87 -12.05
N CYS A 100 8.31 3.96 -10.91
CA CYS A 100 8.12 2.81 -10.04
C CYS A 100 7.25 1.75 -10.74
N ASP A 101 7.65 0.49 -10.64
CA ASP A 101 6.91 -0.65 -11.21
C ASP A 101 5.62 -0.89 -10.42
N TYR A 102 5.69 -0.70 -9.10
CA TYR A 102 4.55 -0.80 -8.19
C TYR A 102 4.53 0.38 -7.23
N ILE A 103 3.31 0.76 -6.84
CA ILE A 103 3.03 1.81 -5.88
C ILE A 103 2.27 1.18 -4.72
N VAL A 104 2.83 1.32 -3.53
CA VAL A 104 2.20 0.88 -2.28
C VAL A 104 1.88 2.15 -1.50
N THR A 105 0.64 2.32 -1.10
CA THR A 105 0.25 3.40 -0.19
C THR A 105 0.06 2.83 1.21
N LEU A 106 0.68 3.46 2.20
CA LEU A 106 0.55 3.10 3.61
C LEU A 106 0.20 4.36 4.40
N ASP A 107 -0.62 4.21 5.43
CA ASP A 107 -0.82 5.28 6.39
C ASP A 107 0.43 5.43 7.26
N TYR A 108 0.71 6.66 7.71
CA TYR A 108 1.90 6.97 8.50
C TYR A 108 1.86 6.40 9.93
N ASP A 109 0.76 5.76 10.33
CA ASP A 109 0.55 5.06 11.59
C ASP A 109 0.29 3.56 11.38
N CYS A 110 0.51 3.04 10.17
CA CYS A 110 0.42 1.62 9.87
C CYS A 110 1.79 0.94 10.03
N TYR A 111 1.95 0.15 11.08
CA TYR A 111 3.21 -0.54 11.42
C TYR A 111 3.29 -1.95 10.81
N PRO A 112 4.51 -2.51 10.62
CA PRO A 112 4.66 -3.90 10.21
C PRO A 112 4.10 -4.86 11.26
N GLU A 113 3.34 -5.88 10.83
CA GLU A 113 2.92 -6.96 11.73
C GLU A 113 4.13 -7.79 12.18
N GLU A 114 4.16 -8.13 13.47
CA GLU A 114 5.24 -8.90 14.09
C GLU A 114 5.48 -10.22 13.33
N GLY A 115 6.73 -10.46 12.93
CA GLY A 115 7.12 -11.64 12.18
C GLY A 115 6.66 -11.69 10.71
N ARG A 116 5.96 -10.66 10.21
CA ARG A 116 5.47 -10.60 8.81
C ARG A 116 5.97 -9.43 7.99
N GLY A 117 6.55 -8.39 8.61
CA GLY A 117 7.05 -7.21 7.91
C GLY A 117 8.04 -7.51 6.77
N ASP A 118 8.92 -8.51 6.94
CA ASP A 118 9.93 -8.89 5.95
C ASP A 118 9.35 -9.54 4.68
N ALA A 119 8.11 -10.05 4.75
CA ALA A 119 7.43 -10.66 3.61
C ALA A 119 6.38 -9.73 3.00
N PHE A 120 6.12 -8.56 3.59
CA PHE A 120 4.99 -7.69 3.23
C PHE A 120 4.95 -7.36 1.73
N LEU A 121 6.03 -6.81 1.16
CA LEU A 121 6.05 -6.43 -0.26
C LEU A 121 5.92 -7.66 -1.16
N GLU A 122 6.67 -8.71 -0.88
CA GLU A 122 6.62 -9.96 -1.66
C GLU A 122 5.20 -10.54 -1.70
N ARG A 123 4.53 -10.64 -0.54
CA ARG A 123 3.15 -11.15 -0.44
C ARG A 123 2.15 -10.27 -1.19
N HIS A 124 2.27 -8.95 -1.10
CA HIS A 124 1.40 -8.06 -1.87
C HIS A 124 1.63 -8.22 -3.38
N LEU A 125 2.88 -8.33 -3.82
CA LEU A 125 3.22 -8.50 -5.23
C LEU A 125 2.82 -9.87 -5.81
N GLU A 126 2.83 -10.94 -5.01
CA GLU A 126 2.32 -12.26 -5.41
C GLU A 126 0.89 -12.18 -5.94
N SER A 127 0.07 -11.26 -5.40
CA SER A 127 -1.32 -11.05 -5.83
C SER A 127 -1.43 -10.67 -7.32
N PHE A 128 -0.43 -10.02 -7.90
CA PHE A 128 -0.41 -9.62 -9.32
C PHE A 128 -0.05 -10.76 -10.28
N SER A 129 0.44 -11.89 -9.73
CA SER A 129 0.79 -13.08 -10.52
C SER A 129 -0.26 -14.19 -10.45
N ARG A 130 -1.43 -13.93 -9.85
CA ARG A 130 -2.43 -14.96 -9.58
C ARG A 130 -3.07 -15.50 -10.84
N ASP A 131 -3.21 -16.81 -10.87
CA ASP A 131 -3.97 -17.49 -11.92
C ASP A 131 -5.46 -17.23 -11.77
N ARG A 132 -6.16 -17.22 -12.90
CA ARG A 132 -7.63 -17.10 -12.95
C ARG A 132 -8.34 -18.31 -12.33
N TRP A 133 -7.61 -19.41 -12.15
CA TRP A 133 -8.09 -20.68 -11.65
C TRP A 133 -7.13 -21.19 -10.58
N PHE A 134 -7.67 -21.83 -9.54
CA PHE A 134 -6.86 -22.59 -8.61
C PHE A 134 -7.01 -24.08 -8.92
N ARG A 135 -5.91 -24.83 -8.82
CA ARG A 135 -5.94 -26.27 -8.98
C ARG A 135 -6.32 -26.92 -7.66
N THR A 136 -7.21 -27.91 -7.71
CA THR A 136 -7.59 -28.72 -6.55
C THR A 136 -6.66 -29.92 -6.32
N ILE A 137 -5.80 -30.23 -7.29
CA ILE A 137 -4.81 -31.32 -7.25
C ILE A 137 -3.44 -30.80 -7.71
N ALA A 138 -2.38 -31.50 -7.33
CA ALA A 138 -1.02 -31.21 -7.76
C ALA A 138 -0.58 -32.14 -8.91
N GLY A 139 0.36 -31.68 -9.74
CA GLY A 139 1.00 -32.49 -10.79
C GLY A 139 0.25 -32.49 -12.12
N ASP A 140 -1.00 -32.98 -12.13
CA ASP A 140 -1.82 -33.11 -13.33
C ASP A 140 -2.82 -31.95 -13.50
N GLU A 141 -3.35 -31.79 -14.72
CA GLU A 141 -4.39 -30.79 -14.99
C GLU A 141 -5.76 -31.33 -14.52
N PRO A 142 -6.42 -30.68 -13.54
CA PRO A 142 -7.71 -31.13 -13.05
C PRO A 142 -8.79 -30.99 -14.14
N ARG A 143 -9.80 -31.86 -14.07
CA ARG A 143 -11.02 -31.69 -14.89
C ARG A 143 -11.67 -30.33 -14.64
N GLY A 144 -12.22 -29.73 -15.69
CA GLY A 144 -12.96 -28.46 -15.60
C GLY A 144 -12.12 -27.19 -15.72
N VAL A 145 -10.81 -27.30 -15.98
CA VAL A 145 -9.99 -26.15 -16.38
C VAL A 145 -10.38 -25.73 -17.80
N PRO A 146 -10.81 -24.48 -18.04
CA PRO A 146 -11.27 -24.08 -19.36
C PRO A 146 -10.14 -24.06 -20.38
N TYR A 147 -10.39 -24.61 -21.57
CA TYR A 147 -9.39 -24.65 -22.65
C TYR A 147 -9.03 -23.27 -23.21
N GLU A 148 -9.95 -22.31 -23.18
CA GLU A 148 -9.81 -21.00 -23.86
C GLU A 148 -9.56 -19.81 -22.92
N ARG A 149 -9.87 -19.96 -21.61
CA ARG A 149 -9.70 -18.90 -20.60
C ARG A 149 -8.56 -19.22 -19.64
N LEU A 150 -7.48 -19.75 -20.21
CA LEU A 150 -6.23 -20.01 -19.51
C LEU A 150 -5.51 -18.68 -19.21
N GLY A 151 -4.76 -18.64 -18.10
CA GLY A 151 -3.87 -17.53 -17.77
C GLY A 151 -4.15 -16.83 -16.44
N ARG A 152 -3.47 -15.69 -16.26
CA ARG A 152 -3.48 -14.90 -15.02
C ARG A 152 -4.64 -13.92 -14.94
N LEU A 153 -5.07 -13.61 -13.72
CA LEU A 153 -5.92 -12.46 -13.45
C LEU A 153 -5.11 -11.19 -13.71
N ALA A 154 -5.69 -10.25 -14.47
CA ALA A 154 -5.14 -8.92 -14.63
C ALA A 154 -5.46 -8.07 -13.39
N VAL A 155 -4.87 -8.43 -12.25
CA VAL A 155 -5.02 -7.69 -10.99
C VAL A 155 -4.40 -6.31 -11.18
N ARG A 156 -5.20 -5.26 -11.01
CA ARG A 156 -4.76 -3.87 -11.12
C ARG A 156 -4.55 -3.20 -9.78
N LEU A 157 -5.29 -3.67 -8.77
CA LEU A 157 -5.25 -3.16 -7.41
C LEU A 157 -5.28 -4.35 -6.45
N ASN A 158 -4.45 -4.27 -5.42
CA ASN A 158 -4.46 -5.18 -4.30
C ASN A 158 -4.57 -4.33 -3.04
N HIS A 159 -5.43 -4.76 -2.12
CA HIS A 159 -5.71 -4.08 -0.86
C HIS A 159 -5.43 -5.06 0.28
N GLY A 160 -4.79 -4.56 1.34
CA GLY A 160 -4.56 -5.27 2.60
C GLY A 160 -5.37 -4.66 3.73
N LEU A 161 -5.61 -5.44 4.78
CA LEU A 161 -6.32 -5.02 5.99
C LEU A 161 -5.35 -4.82 7.16
N TRP A 162 -5.78 -4.09 8.19
CA TRP A 162 -5.02 -3.89 9.42
C TRP A 162 -5.38 -4.92 10.49
N SER A 163 -4.39 -5.63 11.01
CA SER A 163 -4.59 -6.73 11.97
C SER A 163 -5.30 -6.30 13.26
N GLU A 164 -5.10 -5.05 13.71
CA GLU A 164 -5.63 -4.54 14.99
C GLU A 164 -6.74 -3.49 14.84
N VAL A 165 -6.92 -2.93 13.63
CA VAL A 165 -7.88 -1.84 13.38
C VAL A 165 -8.89 -2.32 12.34
N PRO A 166 -10.05 -2.84 12.77
CA PRO A 166 -11.05 -3.33 11.84
C PRO A 166 -11.68 -2.20 11.05
N ASP A 167 -11.88 -2.42 9.77
CA ASP A 167 -12.63 -1.52 8.91
C ASP A 167 -14.13 -1.73 9.12
N LEU A 168 -14.75 -0.85 9.90
CA LEU A 168 -16.13 -0.96 10.36
C LEU A 168 -16.97 0.18 9.80
N ASP A 169 -18.23 -0.11 9.48
CA ASP A 169 -19.19 0.96 9.18
C ASP A 169 -19.38 1.89 10.39
N GLY A 170 -19.87 3.10 10.13
CA GLY A 170 -20.03 4.14 11.16
C GLY A 170 -20.88 3.69 12.36
N PRO A 171 -22.10 3.15 12.15
CA PRO A 171 -22.92 2.62 13.24
C PRO A 171 -22.21 1.54 14.07
N THR A 172 -21.54 0.59 13.44
CA THR A 172 -20.81 -0.49 14.11
C THR A 172 -19.62 0.06 14.89
N SER A 173 -18.90 1.04 14.33
CA SER A 173 -17.81 1.74 15.02
C SER A 173 -18.31 2.38 16.31
N LEU A 174 -19.47 3.06 16.29
CA LEU A 174 -20.07 3.66 17.49
C LEU A 174 -20.45 2.62 18.56
N VAL A 175 -20.93 1.44 18.14
CA VAL A 175 -21.21 0.34 19.07
C VAL A 175 -19.90 -0.20 19.66
N ARG A 176 -18.84 -0.34 18.86
CA ARG A 176 -17.53 -0.84 19.32
C ARG A 176 -16.83 0.11 20.30
N LEU A 177 -17.12 1.41 20.27
CA LEU A 177 -16.67 2.34 21.31
C LEU A 177 -17.22 1.99 22.70
N ARG A 178 -18.37 1.31 22.77
CA ARG A 178 -19.03 0.92 24.02
C ARG A 178 -18.79 -0.55 24.40
N ASP A 179 -18.65 -1.42 23.40
CA ASP A 179 -18.44 -2.85 23.58
C ASP A 179 -17.33 -3.35 22.64
N ALA A 180 -16.09 -3.26 23.13
CA ALA A 180 -14.91 -3.72 22.41
C ALA A 180 -14.93 -5.25 22.30
N ARG A 181 -14.76 -5.76 21.07
CA ARG A 181 -14.54 -7.21 20.84
C ARG A 181 -13.53 -7.38 19.73
N ALA A 182 -12.71 -8.41 19.84
CA ALA A 182 -11.74 -8.75 18.79
C ALA A 182 -12.46 -8.99 17.45
N VAL A 183 -11.85 -8.52 16.37
CA VAL A 183 -12.24 -8.88 15.01
C VAL A 183 -11.21 -9.87 14.50
N ALA A 184 -11.66 -11.08 14.16
CA ALA A 184 -10.78 -12.07 13.56
C ALA A 184 -10.69 -11.79 12.06
N LEU A 185 -9.54 -11.32 11.60
CA LEU A 185 -9.25 -11.27 10.17
C LEU A 185 -9.01 -12.68 9.65
N ARG A 186 -9.58 -12.98 8.49
CA ARG A 186 -9.27 -14.24 7.80
C ARG A 186 -7.90 -14.13 7.15
N PRO A 187 -6.93 -15.00 7.51
CA PRO A 187 -5.65 -15.02 6.82
C PRO A 187 -5.87 -15.58 5.43
N GLY A 188 -5.41 -14.84 4.42
CA GLY A 188 -5.47 -15.29 3.04
C GLY A 188 -5.66 -14.14 2.09
N HIS A 189 -5.75 -14.50 0.82
CA HIS A 189 -6.01 -13.55 -0.24
C HIS A 189 -7.31 -13.93 -0.91
N GLU A 190 -8.21 -12.97 -1.01
CA GLU A 190 -9.49 -13.13 -1.67
C GLU A 190 -9.45 -12.39 -3.01
N VAL A 191 -10.19 -12.92 -4.00
CA VAL A 191 -10.36 -12.26 -5.29
C VAL A 191 -11.77 -11.71 -5.32
N VAL A 192 -11.90 -10.40 -5.53
CA VAL A 192 -13.19 -9.77 -5.80
C VAL A 192 -13.54 -9.95 -7.28
N PRO A 193 -14.60 -10.70 -7.63
CA PRO A 193 -15.00 -10.88 -9.01
C PRO A 193 -15.47 -9.58 -9.68
N PRO A 194 -15.34 -9.45 -11.02
CA PRO A 194 -15.95 -8.35 -11.75
C PRO A 194 -17.46 -8.23 -11.48
N GLY A 195 -17.93 -7.00 -11.23
CA GLY A 195 -19.34 -6.71 -10.93
C GLY A 195 -19.73 -6.87 -9.47
N MET A 196 -18.80 -7.26 -8.58
CA MET A 196 -19.02 -7.25 -7.14
C MET A 196 -18.64 -5.91 -6.51
N ALA A 197 -19.41 -5.51 -5.49
CA ALA A 197 -19.03 -4.40 -4.63
C ALA A 197 -17.86 -4.84 -3.72
N PHE A 198 -16.87 -3.95 -3.57
CA PHE A 198 -15.78 -4.10 -2.64
C PHE A 198 -15.85 -2.94 -1.64
N PRO A 199 -16.08 -3.19 -0.35
CA PRO A 199 -15.98 -2.14 0.65
C PRO A 199 -14.51 -1.72 0.79
N LEU A 200 -14.28 -0.42 0.65
CA LEU A 200 -13.04 0.30 0.95
C LEU A 200 -13.34 1.33 2.04
#